data_AF-A0A7X9DGW4-F1
#
_entry.id   AF-A0A7X9DGW4-F1
#
_cell.length_a   1.000
_cell.length_b   1.000
_cell.length_c   1.000
_cell.angle_alpha   90.00
_cell.angle_beta   90.00
_cell.angle_gamma   90.00
#
_symmetry.space_group_name_H-M   'P 1'
#
loop_
_entity.id
_entity.type
_entity.pdbx_description
1 polymer ?
#
loop_
_entity_poly.entity_id
_entity_poly.type
_entity_poly.pdbx_seq_one_letter_code
_entity_poly.pdbx_strand_id
1 'polypeptide(L)'
;PFVIAIVLTGNEIAKSLGVLSGFAIGFILNKDKSEEITFSIVPALVKFVIGITIILGIKEGLKIVFPSSNVFDFIRYWFMGLWVSYGAPALFMKIPYLSKKSE
;
A
#
# COMPACT_ATOMS: atom_id res chain seq x y z
N PRO A 1 -14.48 -2.76 9.50
CA PRO A 1 -13.53 -3.78 8.98
C PRO A 1 -12.76 -4.52 10.09
N PHE A 2 -12.09 -3.80 11.00
CA PHE A 2 -11.29 -4.42 12.07
C PHE A 2 -12.08 -5.34 13.02
N VAL A 3 -13.20 -4.85 13.57
CA VAL A 3 -14.06 -5.65 14.47
C VAL A 3 -14.57 -6.92 13.79
N ILE A 4 -14.98 -6.82 12.51
CA ILE A 4 -15.45 -7.96 11.71
C ILE A 4 -14.31 -8.97 11.49
N ALA A 5 -13.08 -8.50 11.24
CA ALA A 5 -11.91 -9.36 11.05
C ALA A 5 -11.48 -10.12 12.32
N ILE A 6 -11.82 -9.60 13.51
CA ILE A 6 -11.57 -10.30 14.79
C ILE A 6 -12.67 -11.33 15.05
N VAL A 7 -13.94 -10.97 14.79
CA VAL A 7 -15.10 -11.83 15.03
C VAL A 7 -15.14 -13.02 14.06
N LEU A 8 -14.77 -12.80 12.80
CA LEU A 8 -14.68 -13.86 11.80
C LEU A 8 -13.27 -14.44 11.79
N THR A 9 -13.11 -15.66 12.29
CA THR A 9 -11.80 -16.31 12.49
C THR A 9 -11.10 -16.75 11.19
N GLY A 10 -11.65 -16.43 10.02
CA GLY A 10 -11.06 -16.75 8.72
C GLY A 10 -9.86 -15.86 8.40
N ASN A 11 -8.68 -16.47 8.22
CA ASN A 11 -7.45 -15.74 7.87
C ASN A 11 -7.63 -14.88 6.59
N GLU A 12 -8.24 -15.44 5.55
CA GLU A 12 -8.51 -14.70 4.31
C GLU A 12 -9.43 -13.49 4.52
N ILE A 13 -10.38 -13.58 5.43
CA ILE A 13 -11.28 -12.46 5.76
C ILE A 13 -10.49 -11.32 6.41
N ALA A 14 -9.60 -11.65 7.35
CA ALA A 14 -8.74 -10.66 8.01
C ALA A 14 -7.82 -9.97 7.01
N LYS A 15 -7.21 -10.71 6.09
CA LYS A 15 -6.37 -10.16 5.01
C LYS A 15 -7.16 -9.22 4.11
N SER A 16 -8.28 -9.68 3.55
CA SER A 16 -9.10 -8.88 2.62
C SER A 16 -9.62 -7.60 3.29
N LEU A 17 -10.12 -7.69 4.52
CA LEU A 17 -10.59 -6.52 5.27
C LEU A 17 -9.45 -5.57 5.64
N GLY A 18 -8.27 -6.10 5.93
CA GLY A 18 -7.04 -5.33 6.12
C GLY A 18 -6.74 -4.49 4.89
N VAL A 19 -6.57 -5.14 3.72
CA VAL A 19 -6.30 -4.45 2.45
C VAL A 19 -7.36 -3.39 2.16
N LEU A 20 -8.65 -3.76 2.20
CA LEU A 20 -9.75 -2.85 1.86
C LEU A 20 -9.75 -1.60 2.74
N SER A 21 -9.56 -1.76 4.04
CA SER A 21 -9.57 -0.63 4.96
C SER A 21 -8.31 0.23 4.88
N GLY A 22 -7.13 -0.37 4.70
CA GLY A 22 -5.89 0.36 4.45
C GLY A 22 -5.96 1.15 3.14
N PHE A 23 -6.49 0.52 2.09
CA PHE A 23 -6.71 1.16 0.80
C PHE A 23 -7.69 2.33 0.89
N ALA A 24 -8.83 2.16 1.59
CA ALA A 24 -9.81 3.22 1.77
C ALA A 24 -9.22 4.45 2.47
N ILE A 25 -8.42 4.24 3.53
CA ILE A 25 -7.72 5.33 4.22
C ILE A 25 -6.74 6.01 3.28
N GLY A 26 -5.92 5.24 2.56
CA GLY A 26 -4.95 5.84 1.65
C GLY A 26 -5.59 6.58 0.48
N PHE A 27 -6.73 6.10 -0.03
CA PHE A 27 -7.53 6.79 -1.03
C PHE A 27 -8.01 8.16 -0.52
N ILE A 28 -8.52 8.23 0.71
CA ILE A 28 -8.92 9.49 1.34
C ILE A 28 -7.72 10.44 1.49
N LEU A 29 -6.56 9.93 1.90
CA LEU A 29 -5.33 10.71 2.06
C LEU A 29 -4.74 11.22 0.74
N ASN A 30 -5.05 10.56 -0.38
CA ASN A 30 -4.61 10.95 -1.72
C ASN A 30 -5.67 11.70 -2.53
N LYS A 31 -6.85 11.99 -1.96
CA LYS A 31 -7.97 12.62 -2.67
C LYS A 31 -7.58 13.91 -3.40
N ASP A 32 -6.72 14.72 -2.82
CA ASP A 32 -6.32 16.02 -3.36
C ASP A 32 -4.98 15.99 -4.11
N LYS A 33 -4.37 14.80 -4.27
CA LYS A 33 -3.07 14.64 -4.93
C LYS A 33 -3.27 14.08 -6.33
N SER A 34 -3.14 14.93 -7.35
CA SER A 34 -3.08 14.50 -8.75
C SER A 34 -1.65 14.15 -9.13
N GLU A 35 -1.42 12.91 -9.56
CA GLU A 35 -0.17 12.52 -10.22
C GLU A 35 -0.31 12.82 -11.72
N GLU A 36 0.59 13.62 -12.29
CA GLU A 36 0.65 13.77 -13.75
C GLU A 36 1.13 12.45 -14.37
N ILE A 37 0.38 11.97 -15.35
CA ILE A 37 0.69 10.70 -16.03
C ILE A 37 1.87 10.92 -16.97
N THR A 38 3.06 10.50 -16.55
CA THR A 38 4.25 10.50 -17.41
C THR A 38 4.24 9.28 -18.33
N PHE A 39 4.23 9.48 -19.64
CA PHE A 39 4.27 8.40 -20.65
C PHE A 39 5.67 7.77 -20.88
N SER A 40 6.66 8.08 -20.04
CA SER A 40 8.02 7.57 -20.21
C SER A 40 8.20 6.19 -19.57
N ILE A 41 8.78 5.27 -20.33
CA ILE A 41 8.96 3.85 -19.94
C ILE A 41 9.89 3.71 -18.73
N VAL A 42 10.94 4.54 -18.63
CA VAL A 42 11.93 4.44 -17.54
C VAL A 42 11.32 4.80 -16.18
N PRO A 43 10.64 5.95 -15.99
CA PRO A 43 9.91 6.23 -14.76
C PRO A 43 8.86 5.17 -14.41
N ALA A 44 8.14 4.62 -15.40
CA ALA A 44 7.16 3.57 -15.16
C ALA A 44 7.81 2.29 -14.61
N LEU A 45 8.94 1.87 -15.19
CA LEU A 45 9.69 0.70 -14.70
C LEU A 45 10.26 0.93 -13.30
N VAL A 46 10.81 2.11 -13.02
CA VAL A 46 11.33 2.47 -11.70
C VAL A 46 10.21 2.48 -10.64
N LYS A 47 9.06 3.08 -10.95
CA LYS A 47 7.87 3.06 -10.06
C LYS A 47 7.43 1.62 -9.78
N PHE A 48 7.38 0.77 -10.81
CA PHE A 48 7.02 -0.63 -10.66
C PHE A 48 7.99 -1.38 -9.73
N VAL A 49 9.30 -1.28 -9.98
CA VAL A 49 10.31 -1.95 -9.16
C VAL A 49 10.23 -1.48 -7.70
N ILE A 50 10.21 -0.17 -7.45
CA ILE A 50 10.13 0.37 -6.09
C ILE A 50 8.83 -0.05 -5.39
N GLY A 51 7.69 0.05 -6.09
CA GLY A 51 6.39 -0.32 -5.56
C GLY A 51 6.34 -1.79 -5.13
N ILE A 52 6.85 -2.70 -5.97
CA ILE A 52 6.93 -4.14 -5.69
C ILE A 52 7.94 -4.46 -4.59
N THR A 53 9.13 -3.84 -4.61
CA THR A 53 10.14 -4.09 -3.58
C THR A 53 9.62 -3.72 -2.19
N ILE A 54 8.97 -2.56 -2.06
CA ILE A 54 8.46 -2.11 -0.76
C ILE A 54 7.26 -2.94 -0.32
N ILE A 55 6.32 -3.28 -1.21
CA ILE A 55 5.16 -4.09 -0.80
C ILE A 55 5.55 -5.50 -0.37
N LEU A 56 6.56 -6.10 -1.02
CA LEU A 56 7.15 -7.37 -0.60
C LEU A 56 7.90 -7.21 0.73
N GLY A 57 8.61 -6.10 0.92
CA GLY A 57 9.24 -5.75 2.19
C GLY A 57 8.24 -5.62 3.34
N ILE A 58 7.08 -5.02 3.12
CA ILE A 58 5.98 -4.97 4.09
C ILE A 58 5.47 -6.38 4.38
N LYS A 59 5.20 -7.17 3.34
CA LYS A 59 4.65 -8.52 3.50
C LYS A 59 5.58 -9.45 4.27
N GLU A 60 6.85 -9.55 3.87
CA GLU A 60 7.79 -10.47 4.49
C GLU A 60 8.43 -9.88 5.76
N GLY A 61 8.70 -8.58 5.79
CA GLY A 61 9.27 -7.90 6.95
C GLY A 61 8.35 -7.96 8.18
N LEU A 62 7.04 -7.68 8.00
CA LEU A 62 6.09 -7.80 9.12
C LEU A 62 5.85 -9.25 9.52
N LYS A 63 6.05 -10.22 8.62
CA LYS A 63 5.94 -11.65 8.95
C LYS A 63 7.09 -12.12 9.85
N ILE A 64 8.28 -11.54 9.73
CA ILE A 64 9.42 -11.85 10.59
C ILE A 64 9.22 -11.27 11.99
N VAL A 65 8.63 -10.07 12.08
CA VAL A 65 8.48 -9.35 13.36
C VAL A 65 7.24 -9.79 14.14
N PHE A 66 6.14 -10.14 13.46
CA PHE A 66 4.87 -10.47 14.10
C PHE A 66 4.50 -11.95 14.00
N PRO A 67 3.91 -12.53 15.06
CA PRO A 67 3.45 -13.91 15.04
C PRO A 67 2.27 -14.10 14.07
N SER A 68 2.06 -15.34 13.62
CA SER A 68 0.95 -15.72 12.75
C SER A 68 -0.38 -15.69 13.52
N SER A 69 -1.10 -14.58 13.42
CA SER A 69 -2.46 -14.41 13.95
C SER A 69 -3.33 -13.56 13.02
N ASN A 70 -4.65 -13.71 13.10
CA ASN A 70 -5.59 -12.92 12.29
C ASN A 70 -5.41 -11.41 12.46
N VAL A 71 -5.06 -10.95 13.67
CA VAL A 71 -4.84 -9.52 13.94
C VAL A 71 -3.58 -9.02 13.23
N PHE A 72 -2.48 -9.80 13.28
CA PHE A 72 -1.24 -9.42 12.61
C PHE A 72 -1.32 -9.60 11.09
N ASP A 73 -2.10 -10.57 10.60
CA ASP A 73 -2.46 -10.67 9.19
C ASP A 73 -3.28 -9.44 8.74
N PHE A 74 -4.29 -9.02 9.52
CA PHE A 74 -5.03 -7.80 9.24
C PHE A 74 -4.10 -6.58 9.16
N ILE A 75 -3.24 -6.36 10.16
CA ILE A 75 -2.32 -5.21 10.21
C ILE A 75 -1.36 -5.22 9.02
N ARG A 76 -0.77 -6.38 8.70
CA ARG A 76 0.16 -6.52 7.59
C ARG A 76 -0.49 -6.16 6.26
N TYR A 77 -1.68 -6.70 6.01
CA TYR A 77 -2.42 -6.42 4.77
C TYR A 77 -3.03 -5.01 4.75
N TRP A 78 -3.32 -4.43 5.91
CA TRP A 78 -3.67 -3.02 6.05
C TRP A 78 -2.55 -2.10 5.58
N PHE A 79 -1.31 -2.34 6.01
CA PHE A 79 -0.16 -1.59 5.52
C PHE A 79 0.07 -1.80 4.01
N MET A 80 -0.17 -2.99 3.47
CA MET A 80 -0.11 -3.23 2.02
C MET A 80 -1.15 -2.38 1.27
N GLY A 81 -2.40 -2.38 1.71
CA GLY A 81 -3.46 -1.56 1.10
C GLY A 81 -3.15 -0.06 1.17
N LEU A 82 -2.65 0.41 2.32
CA LEU A 82 -2.24 1.80 2.52
C LEU A 82 -1.02 2.17 1.65
N TRP A 83 -0.05 1.27 1.49
CA TRP A 83 1.11 1.49 0.64
C TRP A 83 0.71 1.67 -0.83
N VAL A 84 -0.15 0.79 -1.36
CA VAL A 84 -0.58 0.86 -2.77
C VAL A 84 -1.41 2.12 -3.04
N SER A 85 -2.32 2.46 -2.14
CA SER A 85 -3.24 3.60 -2.31
C SER A 85 -2.62 4.96 -1.99
N TYR A 86 -1.68 5.03 -1.04
CA TYR A 86 -1.10 6.27 -0.54
C TYR A 86 0.42 6.30 -0.57
N GLY A 87 1.07 5.29 0.01
CA GLY A 87 2.52 5.29 0.22
C GLY A 87 3.32 5.41 -1.07
N ALA A 88 3.05 4.56 -2.06
CA ALA A 88 3.73 4.57 -3.35
C ALA A 88 3.49 5.87 -4.13
N PRO A 89 2.24 6.34 -4.36
CA PRO A 89 2.02 7.62 -5.04
C PRO A 89 2.66 8.80 -4.31
N ALA A 90 2.55 8.86 -2.97
CA ALA A 90 3.16 9.94 -2.19
C ALA A 90 4.69 9.92 -2.25
N LEU A 91 5.31 8.74 -2.35
CA LEU A 91 6.75 8.61 -2.57
C LEU A 91 7.14 9.10 -3.97
N PHE A 92 6.41 8.70 -5.00
CA PHE A 92 6.73 9.05 -6.39
C PHE A 92 6.56 10.55 -6.65
N MET A 93 5.54 11.18 -6.07
CA MET A 93 5.36 12.65 -6.13
C MET A 93 6.53 13.43 -5.52
N LYS A 94 7.24 12.86 -4.55
CA LYS A 94 8.42 13.51 -3.95
C LYS A 94 9.67 13.41 -4.82
N ILE A 95 9.66 12.56 -5.85
CA ILE A 95 10.81 12.35 -6.73
C ILE A 95 10.50 13.06 -8.06
N PRO A 96 11.11 14.23 -8.35
CA PRO A 96 10.75 15.05 -9.51
C PRO A 96 10.86 14.29 -10.85
N TYR A 97 11.86 13.43 -10.97
CA TYR A 97 12.07 12.57 -12.14
C TYR A 97 10.92 11.58 -12.39
N LEU A 98 10.21 11.18 -11.33
CA LEU A 98 9.06 10.27 -11.40
C LEU A 98 7.72 11.03 -11.45
N SER A 99 7.68 12.26 -10.96
CA SER A 99 6.47 13.08 -10.80
C SER A 99 6.22 14.09 -11.92
N LYS A 100 7.22 14.40 -12.76
CA LYS A 100 7.26 15.51 -13.73
C LYS A 100 6.30 16.66 -13.36
N LYS A 101 6.68 17.46 -12.36
CA LYS A 101 6.01 18.74 -12.12
C LYS A 101 6.34 19.62 -13.33
N SER A 102 5.34 20.02 -14.11
CA SER A 102 5.55 21.10 -15.08
C SER A 102 6.06 22.33 -14.33
N GLU A 103 7.22 22.85 -14.75
CA GLU A 103 7.63 24.23 -14.40
C GLU A 103 6.64 25.23 -14.98
#